data_AF-D4MWE2-F1
#
_entry.id   AF-D4MWE2-F1
#
_cell.length_a   1.000
_cell.length_b   1.000
_cell.length_c   1.000
_cell.angle_alpha   90.00
_cell.angle_beta   90.00
_cell.angle_gamma   90.00
#
_symmetry.space_group_name_H-M   'P 1'
#
loop_
_entity.id
_entity.type
_entity.pdbx_description
1 polymer ?
#
loop_
_entity_poly.entity_id
_entity_poly.type
_entity_poly.pdbx_seq_one_letter_code
_entity_poly.pdbx_strand_id
1 'polypeptide(L)'
;MVTLCIYYGEKEWDGPLSLVDMLDIPDKLKFIFSDYKFNLIQMRSCNNLHFHNYDINTVFDLSSSIYNRDYEKINKLYKNQPISPELALVVGAITESQELIDHALENEKKGAINMCTALEELKKEGVQEGLQKGLQEGLQKGEVKGIIQTCKLFNPDQDAALKLIMDKFSLSQETALAYIKKYW
;
A
#
# COMPACT_ATOMS: atom_id res chain seq x y z
N MET A 1 -6.89 -11.03 34.35
CA MET A 1 -7.23 -10.81 32.93
C MET A 1 -6.15 -9.92 32.34
N VAL A 2 -5.56 -10.32 31.21
CA VAL A 2 -4.54 -9.53 30.51
C VAL A 2 -5.14 -9.10 29.17
N THR A 3 -5.10 -7.81 28.87
CA THR A 3 -5.55 -7.28 27.58
C THR A 3 -4.32 -7.11 26.68
N LEU A 4 -4.40 -7.60 25.45
CA LEU A 4 -3.37 -7.47 24.43
C LEU A 4 -3.88 -6.59 23.30
N CYS A 5 -3.06 -5.63 22.86
CA CYS A 5 -3.32 -4.84 21.66
C CYS A 5 -2.39 -5.33 20.55
N ILE A 6 -2.96 -5.81 19.44
CA ILE A 6 -2.21 -6.20 18.25
C ILE A 6 -2.35 -5.07 17.25
N TYR A 7 -1.25 -4.37 16.99
CA TYR A 7 -1.16 -3.35 15.98
C TYR A 7 -0.55 -3.95 14.71
N TYR A 8 -1.31 -3.91 13.62
CA TYR A 8 -0.97 -4.49 12.33
C TYR A 8 -0.79 -3.41 11.25
N GLY A 9 -0.42 -2.18 11.61
CA GLY A 9 -0.12 -1.16 10.61
C GLY A 9 1.21 -1.40 9.91
N GLU A 10 1.30 -0.95 8.65
CA GLU A 10 2.55 -1.03 7.86
C GLU A 10 3.67 -0.20 8.49
N LYS A 11 3.37 0.92 9.17
CA LYS A 11 4.36 1.76 9.86
C LYS A 11 4.45 1.38 11.34
N GLU A 12 5.60 1.64 11.97
CA GLU A 12 5.74 1.51 13.42
C GLU A 12 4.70 2.35 14.16
N TRP A 13 4.25 1.86 15.30
CA TRP A 13 3.30 2.55 16.16
C TRP A 13 3.93 3.83 16.72
N ASP A 14 3.26 4.95 16.49
CA ASP A 14 3.63 6.28 16.97
C ASP A 14 2.66 6.85 18.01
N GLY A 15 1.71 6.03 18.48
CA GLY A 15 0.70 6.41 19.46
C GLY A 15 1.12 6.22 20.92
N PRO A 16 0.25 6.62 21.87
CA PRO A 16 0.50 6.47 23.30
C PRO A 16 0.62 4.99 23.71
N LEU A 17 1.49 4.70 24.67
CA LEU A 17 1.69 3.36 25.24
C LEU A 17 0.99 3.17 26.60
N SER A 18 0.32 4.21 27.08
CA SER A 18 -0.41 4.19 28.33
C SER A 18 -1.52 5.22 28.39
N LEU A 19 -2.40 5.07 29.38
CA LEU A 19 -3.49 6.03 29.61
C LEU A 19 -2.96 7.43 29.93
N VAL A 20 -1.88 7.54 30.70
CA VAL A 20 -1.27 8.84 31.00
C VAL A 20 -0.66 9.46 29.75
N ASP A 21 -0.08 8.68 28.83
CA ASP A 21 0.45 9.20 27.56
C ASP A 21 -0.66 9.71 26.63
N MET A 22 -1.87 9.13 26.73
CA MET A 22 -3.02 9.52 25.91
C MET A 22 -3.66 10.83 26.40
N LEU A 23 -3.49 11.17 27.67
CA LEU A 23 -4.12 12.33 28.30
C LEU A 23 -3.09 13.44 28.54
N ASP A 24 -3.41 14.68 28.16
CA ASP A 24 -2.56 15.85 28.46
C ASP A 24 -2.71 16.27 29.94
N ILE A 25 -2.15 15.46 30.84
CA ILE A 25 -2.27 15.64 32.30
C ILE A 25 -1.05 16.42 32.81
N PRO A 26 -1.25 17.55 33.53
CA PRO A 26 -0.17 18.24 34.22
C PRO A 26 0.57 17.31 35.20
N ASP A 27 1.90 17.38 35.26
CA ASP A 27 2.72 16.45 36.06
C ASP A 27 2.28 16.35 37.54
N LYS A 28 1.81 17.46 38.11
CA LYS A 28 1.30 17.53 39.48
C LYS A 28 0.05 16.70 39.73
N LEU A 29 -0.65 16.24 38.69
CA LEU A 29 -1.90 15.47 38.79
C LEU A 29 -1.74 14.02 38.34
N LYS A 30 -0.60 13.66 37.71
CA LYS A 30 -0.38 12.30 37.18
C LYS A 30 -0.51 11.21 38.25
N PHE A 31 -0.13 11.48 39.50
CA PHE A 31 -0.21 10.52 40.61
C PHE A 31 -1.64 10.10 40.99
N ILE A 32 -2.65 10.87 40.58
CA ILE A 32 -4.07 10.61 40.88
C ILE A 32 -4.63 9.52 39.96
N PHE A 33 -4.06 9.39 38.76
CA PHE A 33 -4.58 8.50 37.74
C PHE A 33 -3.90 7.12 37.80
N SER A 34 -4.70 6.08 37.59
CA SER A 34 -4.16 4.73 37.40
C SER A 34 -3.60 4.62 35.98
N ASP A 35 -2.28 4.64 35.87
CA ASP A 35 -1.59 4.59 34.58
C ASP A 35 -1.62 3.18 33.97
N TYR A 36 -2.67 2.91 33.19
CA TYR A 36 -2.82 1.64 32.51
C TYR A 36 -1.87 1.54 31.30
N LYS A 37 -0.91 0.63 31.36
CA LYS A 37 0.03 0.34 30.26
C LYS A 37 -0.61 -0.59 29.23
N PHE A 38 -0.45 -0.27 27.95
CA PHE A 38 -0.86 -1.16 26.86
C PHE A 38 0.16 -2.28 26.68
N ASN A 39 -0.31 -3.54 26.67
CA ASN A 39 0.49 -4.66 26.19
C ASN A 39 0.41 -4.68 24.67
N LEU A 40 1.23 -3.83 24.03
CA LEU A 40 1.25 -3.65 22.58
C LEU A 40 2.17 -4.69 21.91
N ILE A 41 1.62 -5.42 20.95
CA ILE A 41 2.38 -6.22 19.99
C ILE A 41 2.26 -5.55 18.63
N GLN A 42 3.41 -5.22 18.04
CA GLN A 42 3.48 -4.64 16.70
C GLN A 42 3.85 -5.73 15.70
N MET A 43 2.99 -5.95 14.71
CA MET A 43 3.18 -6.97 13.67
C MET A 43 4.49 -6.77 12.91
N ARG A 44 4.81 -5.53 12.52
CA ARG A 44 6.04 -5.21 11.79
C ARG A 44 7.33 -5.60 12.54
N SER A 45 7.29 -5.61 13.87
CA SER A 45 8.47 -5.79 14.72
C SER A 45 8.28 -6.95 15.71
N CYS A 46 7.68 -8.05 15.23
CA CYS A 46 7.33 -9.20 16.05
C CYS A 46 8.35 -10.36 16.00
N ASN A 47 9.56 -10.16 15.47
CA ASN A 47 10.52 -11.24 15.17
C ASN A 47 10.96 -12.06 16.39
N ASN A 48 10.77 -11.53 17.60
CA ASN A 48 11.15 -12.18 18.85
C ASN A 48 9.98 -12.96 19.50
N LEU A 49 8.81 -12.97 18.88
CA LEU A 49 7.63 -13.67 19.39
C LEU A 49 7.59 -15.09 18.83
N HIS A 50 7.28 -16.05 19.71
CA HIS A 50 7.08 -17.44 19.35
C HIS A 50 5.71 -17.88 19.84
N PHE A 51 4.81 -18.12 18.88
CA PHE A 51 3.48 -18.64 19.16
C PHE A 51 3.52 -20.16 19.21
N HIS A 52 2.65 -20.77 20.01
CA HIS A 52 2.52 -22.22 20.04
C HIS A 52 1.88 -22.75 18.75
N ASN A 53 0.93 -21.99 18.19
CA ASN A 53 0.24 -22.33 16.96
C ASN A 53 1.10 -21.95 15.74
N TYR A 54 1.34 -22.93 14.87
CA TYR A 54 2.17 -22.78 13.67
C TYR A 54 1.57 -21.78 12.66
N ASP A 55 0.27 -21.80 12.48
CA ASP A 55 -0.46 -20.94 11.55
C ASP A 55 -0.36 -19.47 11.98
N ILE A 56 -0.52 -19.19 13.28
CA ILE A 56 -0.32 -17.85 13.85
C ILE A 56 1.14 -17.39 13.65
N ASN A 57 2.14 -18.24 13.91
CA ASN A 57 3.53 -17.88 13.60
C ASN A 57 3.71 -17.53 12.13
N THR A 58 3.10 -18.30 11.23
CA THR A 58 3.20 -18.12 9.78
C THR A 58 2.58 -16.79 9.36
N VAL A 59 1.39 -16.45 9.86
CA VAL A 59 0.73 -15.17 9.59
C VAL A 59 1.60 -13.99 10.06
N PHE A 60 2.11 -14.06 11.30
CA PHE A 60 2.95 -12.99 11.85
C PHE A 60 4.26 -12.84 11.07
N ASP A 61 4.93 -13.96 10.78
CA ASP A 61 6.21 -13.97 10.09
C ASP A 61 6.09 -13.44 8.65
N LEU A 62 5.07 -13.87 7.90
CA LEU A 62 4.82 -13.41 6.54
C LEU A 62 4.40 -11.95 6.51
N SER A 63 3.43 -11.55 7.34
CA SER A 63 2.95 -10.16 7.38
C SER A 63 4.10 -9.20 7.74
N SER A 64 4.89 -9.55 8.74
CA SER A 64 6.11 -8.80 9.11
C SER A 64 7.12 -8.72 7.96
N SER A 65 7.37 -9.84 7.29
CA SER A 65 8.33 -9.89 6.19
C SER A 65 7.86 -9.07 4.98
N ILE A 66 6.55 -9.02 4.71
CA ILE A 66 5.96 -8.19 3.66
C ILE A 66 6.12 -6.70 3.99
N TYR A 67 5.76 -6.25 5.19
CA TYR A 67 5.93 -4.85 5.59
C TYR A 67 7.40 -4.40 5.58
N ASN A 68 8.31 -5.29 5.95
CA ASN A 68 9.75 -5.01 5.93
C ASN A 68 10.39 -5.23 4.54
N ARG A 69 9.60 -5.66 3.54
CA ARG A 69 10.05 -5.96 2.17
C ARG A 69 11.18 -6.99 2.13
N ASP A 70 11.20 -7.91 3.08
CA ASP A 70 12.17 -8.99 3.20
C ASP A 70 11.77 -10.17 2.31
N TYR A 71 11.75 -9.92 1.00
CA TYR A 71 11.38 -10.93 0.00
C TYR A 71 12.40 -12.06 -0.08
N GLU A 72 13.65 -11.83 0.33
CA GLU A 72 14.67 -12.88 0.40
C GLU A 72 14.30 -13.92 1.46
N LYS A 73 13.91 -13.48 2.66
CA LYS A 73 13.41 -14.37 3.71
C LYS A 73 12.16 -15.11 3.27
N ILE A 74 11.19 -14.40 2.67
CA ILE A 74 9.95 -15.04 2.19
C ILE A 74 10.28 -16.15 1.19
N ASN A 75 11.16 -15.86 0.23
CA ASN A 75 11.58 -16.83 -0.78
C ASN A 75 12.38 -18.00 -0.16
N LYS A 76 13.22 -17.75 0.83
CA LYS A 76 13.99 -18.80 1.49
C LYS A 76 13.11 -19.77 2.27
N LEU A 77 12.10 -19.25 2.98
CA LEU A 77 11.29 -20.05 3.91
C LEU A 77 10.05 -20.63 3.24
N TYR A 78 9.38 -19.86 2.37
CA TYR A 78 8.04 -20.20 1.88
C TYR A 78 7.97 -20.62 0.41
N LYS A 79 9.08 -20.64 -0.32
CA LYS A 79 9.08 -21.04 -1.75
C LYS A 79 8.59 -22.46 -1.99
N ASN A 80 8.94 -23.40 -1.12
CA ASN A 80 8.55 -24.80 -1.23
C ASN A 80 7.57 -25.21 -0.12
N GLN A 81 6.99 -24.22 0.57
CA GLN A 81 6.09 -24.46 1.67
C GLN A 81 4.68 -24.02 1.28
N PRO A 82 3.75 -24.96 1.02
CA PRO A 82 2.38 -24.60 0.73
C PRO A 82 1.74 -23.95 1.95
N ILE A 83 1.04 -22.85 1.71
CA ILE A 83 0.25 -22.13 2.71
C ILE A 83 -1.23 -22.40 2.43
N SER A 84 -2.03 -22.54 3.47
CA SER A 84 -3.47 -22.72 3.27
C SER A 84 -4.11 -21.44 2.71
N PRO A 85 -5.16 -21.54 1.90
CA PRO A 85 -5.92 -20.38 1.43
C PRO A 85 -6.39 -19.45 2.55
N GLU A 86 -6.80 -20.00 3.69
CA GLU A 86 -7.27 -19.21 4.84
C GLU A 86 -6.13 -18.36 5.43
N LEU A 87 -4.92 -18.92 5.53
CA LEU A 87 -3.76 -18.16 6.01
C LEU A 87 -3.33 -17.08 5.02
N ALA A 88 -3.31 -17.41 3.73
CA ALA A 88 -3.02 -16.43 2.69
C ALA A 88 -4.05 -15.28 2.70
N LEU A 89 -5.34 -15.59 2.94
CA LEU A 89 -6.40 -14.60 3.07
C LEU A 89 -6.15 -13.66 4.25
N VAL A 90 -5.80 -14.21 5.42
CA VAL A 90 -5.48 -13.40 6.61
C VAL A 90 -4.25 -12.51 6.37
N VAL A 91 -3.19 -13.04 5.75
CA VAL A 91 -2.00 -12.25 5.38
C VAL A 91 -2.36 -11.16 4.37
N GLY A 92 -3.15 -11.47 3.34
CA GLY A 92 -3.63 -10.49 2.35
C GLY A 92 -4.46 -9.38 2.99
N ALA A 93 -5.38 -9.72 3.90
CA ALA A 93 -6.20 -8.75 4.63
C ALA A 93 -5.37 -7.85 5.56
N ILE A 94 -4.40 -8.42 6.29
CA ILE A 94 -3.49 -7.64 7.15
C ILE A 94 -2.65 -6.70 6.31
N THR A 95 -2.07 -7.19 5.22
CA THR A 95 -1.17 -6.42 4.36
C THR A 95 -1.88 -5.51 3.36
N GLU A 96 -3.22 -5.47 3.42
CA GLU A 96 -4.08 -4.69 2.53
C GLU A 96 -3.79 -4.97 1.03
N SER A 97 -3.39 -6.20 0.69
CA SER A 97 -3.17 -6.62 -0.69
C SER A 97 -4.41 -7.35 -1.21
N GLN A 98 -5.18 -6.65 -2.04
CA GLN A 98 -6.37 -7.19 -2.69
C GLN A 98 -6.03 -8.39 -3.57
N GLU A 99 -4.89 -8.34 -4.25
CA GLU A 99 -4.47 -9.38 -5.15
C GLU A 99 -4.04 -10.66 -4.40
N LEU A 100 -3.44 -10.54 -3.20
CA LEU A 100 -3.22 -11.70 -2.31
C LEU A 100 -4.54 -12.29 -1.83
N ILE A 101 -5.53 -11.45 -1.54
CA ILE A 101 -6.88 -11.88 -1.17
C ILE A 101 -7.52 -12.65 -2.35
N ASP A 102 -7.46 -12.09 -3.56
CA ASP A 102 -8.03 -12.69 -4.75
C ASP A 102 -7.36 -14.03 -5.07
N HIS A 103 -6.03 -14.07 -5.04
CA HIS A 103 -5.27 -15.32 -5.20
C HIS A 103 -5.61 -16.34 -4.10
N ALA A 104 -5.90 -15.91 -2.87
CA ALA A 104 -6.36 -16.79 -1.81
C ALA A 104 -7.72 -17.42 -2.14
N LEU A 105 -8.69 -16.60 -2.53
CA LEU A 105 -10.05 -17.02 -2.86
C LEU A 105 -10.09 -17.96 -4.09
N GLU A 106 -9.28 -17.68 -5.12
CA GLU A 106 -9.19 -18.53 -6.32
C GLU A 106 -8.66 -19.95 -6.01
N ASN A 107 -7.84 -20.07 -4.97
CA ASN A 107 -7.18 -21.32 -4.61
C ASN A 107 -7.86 -22.05 -3.42
N GLU A 108 -8.99 -21.57 -2.90
CA GLU A 108 -9.78 -22.26 -1.87
C GLU A 108 -10.07 -23.73 -2.25
N LYS A 109 -10.35 -23.99 -3.53
CA LYS A 109 -10.64 -25.35 -4.04
C LYS A 109 -9.40 -26.22 -4.26
N LYS A 110 -8.22 -25.60 -4.42
CA LYS A 110 -6.96 -26.31 -4.65
C LYS A 110 -6.24 -26.67 -3.35
N GLY A 111 -6.62 -26.04 -2.23
CA GLY A 111 -6.21 -26.39 -0.87
C GLY A 111 -4.80 -25.97 -0.47
N ALA A 112 -4.01 -25.39 -1.39
CA ALA A 112 -2.65 -24.93 -1.11
C ALA A 112 -2.24 -23.79 -2.06
N ILE A 113 -1.51 -22.83 -1.50
CA ILE A 113 -0.97 -21.65 -2.20
C ILE A 113 0.54 -21.63 -2.05
N ASN A 114 1.24 -21.37 -3.16
CA ASN A 114 2.65 -21.03 -3.12
C ASN A 114 2.80 -19.52 -2.97
N MET A 115 3.28 -19.07 -1.80
CA MET A 115 3.39 -17.64 -1.51
C MET A 115 4.33 -16.89 -2.47
N CYS A 116 5.42 -17.53 -2.88
CA CYS A 116 6.39 -16.89 -3.78
C CYS A 116 5.81 -16.71 -5.18
N THR A 117 5.07 -17.71 -5.67
CA THR A 117 4.35 -17.60 -6.94
C THR A 117 3.32 -16.47 -6.88
N ALA A 118 2.53 -16.41 -5.80
CA ALA A 118 1.57 -15.33 -5.61
C ALA A 118 2.26 -13.95 -5.66
N LEU A 119 3.31 -13.73 -4.86
CA LEU A 119 4.05 -12.46 -4.86
C LEU A 119 4.72 -12.11 -6.22
N GLU A 120 5.18 -13.11 -6.97
CA GLU A 120 5.70 -12.89 -8.32
C GLU A 120 4.62 -12.47 -9.32
N GLU A 121 3.42 -13.02 -9.21
CA GLU A 121 2.25 -12.62 -10.01
C GLU A 121 1.84 -11.20 -9.67
N LEU A 122 1.76 -10.83 -8.38
CA LEU A 122 1.53 -9.44 -7.94
C LEU A 122 2.50 -8.46 -8.59
N LYS A 123 3.79 -8.82 -8.58
CA LYS A 123 4.82 -7.98 -9.18
C LYS A 123 4.61 -7.81 -10.68
N LYS A 124 4.23 -8.87 -11.39
CA LYS A 124 3.98 -8.83 -12.84
C LYS A 124 2.78 -7.95 -13.15
N GLU A 125 1.69 -8.09 -12.40
CA GLU A 125 0.48 -7.28 -12.55
C GLU A 125 0.78 -5.80 -12.31
N GLY A 126 1.48 -5.47 -11.21
CA GLY A 126 1.89 -4.10 -10.93
C GLY A 126 2.78 -3.49 -12.01
N VAL A 127 3.68 -4.28 -12.62
CA VAL A 127 4.49 -3.83 -13.77
C VAL A 127 3.63 -3.59 -15.01
N GLN A 128 2.69 -4.48 -15.31
CA GLN A 128 1.79 -4.36 -16.46
C GLN A 128 0.87 -3.14 -16.33
N GLU A 129 0.25 -2.95 -15.16
CA GLU A 129 -0.56 -1.76 -14.88
C GLU A 129 0.26 -0.48 -15.00
N GLY A 130 1.48 -0.47 -14.44
CA GLY A 130 2.39 0.67 -14.53
C GLY A 130 2.73 1.02 -15.97
N LEU A 131 2.98 0.00 -16.81
CA LEU A 131 3.25 0.19 -18.23
C LEU A 131 2.02 0.75 -18.97
N GLN A 132 0.82 0.22 -18.69
CA GLN A 132 -0.42 0.65 -19.33
C GLN A 132 -0.77 2.10 -18.95
N LYS A 133 -0.72 2.42 -17.65
CA LYS A 133 -0.93 3.79 -17.13
C LYS A 133 0.10 4.75 -17.74
N GLY A 134 1.38 4.35 -17.75
CA GLY A 134 2.46 5.13 -18.35
C GLY A 134 2.29 5.39 -19.85
N LEU A 135 1.84 4.38 -20.62
CA LEU A 135 1.57 4.53 -22.05
C LEU A 135 0.39 5.48 -22.30
N GLN A 136 -0.70 5.32 -21.55
CA GLN A 136 -1.89 6.18 -21.67
C GLN A 136 -1.55 7.64 -21.34
N GLU A 137 -0.84 7.87 -20.23
CA GLU A 137 -0.37 9.20 -19.87
C GLU A 137 0.58 9.78 -20.93
N GLY A 138 1.49 8.96 -21.46
CA GLY A 138 2.44 9.36 -22.50
C GLY A 138 1.74 9.80 -23.78
N LEU A 139 0.75 9.04 -24.23
CA LEU A 139 -0.08 9.36 -25.39
C LEU A 139 -0.85 10.67 -25.17
N GLN A 140 -1.53 10.82 -24.03
CA GLN A 140 -2.28 12.05 -23.71
C GLN A 140 -1.35 13.27 -23.66
N LYS A 141 -0.20 13.16 -23.00
CA LYS A 141 0.83 14.22 -22.95
C LYS A 141 1.35 14.57 -24.35
N GLY A 142 1.56 13.56 -25.20
CA GLY A 142 1.97 13.72 -26.60
C GLY A 142 0.95 14.47 -27.43
N GLU A 143 -0.33 14.12 -27.32
CA GLU A 143 -1.42 14.80 -28.03
C GLU A 143 -1.60 16.24 -27.56
N VAL A 144 -1.61 16.49 -26.25
CA VAL A 144 -1.70 17.84 -25.68
C VAL A 144 -0.54 18.70 -26.18
N LYS A 145 0.69 18.19 -26.12
CA LYS A 145 1.87 18.89 -26.66
C LYS A 145 1.70 19.19 -28.16
N GLY A 146 1.24 18.22 -28.95
CA GLY A 146 1.01 18.39 -30.39
C GLY A 146 0.00 19.49 -30.70
N ILE A 147 -1.12 19.55 -29.95
CA ILE A 147 -2.12 20.62 -30.09
C ILE A 147 -1.52 21.98 -29.76
N ILE A 148 -0.83 22.11 -28.62
CA ILE A 148 -0.22 23.38 -28.19
C ILE A 148 0.80 23.86 -29.24
N GLN A 149 1.66 22.98 -29.73
CA GLN A 149 2.66 23.32 -30.75
C GLN A 149 2.03 23.72 -32.09
N THR A 150 0.93 23.06 -32.47
CA THR A 150 0.16 23.39 -33.66
C THR A 150 -0.50 24.76 -33.53
N CYS A 151 -1.13 25.03 -32.38
CA CYS A 151 -1.67 26.35 -32.07
C CYS A 151 -0.58 27.43 -32.07
N LYS A 152 0.61 27.16 -31.54
CA LYS A 152 1.72 28.12 -31.64
C LYS A 152 2.13 28.41 -33.09
N LEU A 153 2.08 27.41 -33.98
CA LEU A 153 2.48 27.54 -35.38
C LEU A 153 1.49 28.36 -36.23
N PHE A 154 0.19 28.14 -36.04
CA PHE A 154 -0.86 28.80 -36.83
C PHE A 154 -1.30 30.16 -36.28
N ASN A 155 -0.61 30.67 -35.24
CA ASN A 155 -0.86 31.94 -34.58
C ASN A 155 -2.22 32.16 -33.84
N PRO A 156 -3.01 31.16 -33.39
CA PRO A 156 -4.01 31.39 -32.34
C PRO A 156 -3.37 31.84 -31.01
N ASP A 157 -4.16 32.50 -30.16
CA ASP A 157 -3.74 32.89 -28.82
C ASP A 157 -3.64 31.69 -27.84
N GLN A 158 -2.97 31.92 -26.71
CA GLN A 158 -2.82 30.92 -25.65
C GLN A 158 -4.17 30.47 -25.08
N ASP A 159 -5.16 31.38 -25.03
CA ASP A 159 -6.49 31.11 -24.48
C ASP A 159 -7.28 30.12 -25.34
N ALA A 160 -7.14 30.18 -26.67
CA ALA A 160 -7.74 29.21 -27.58
C ALA A 160 -7.14 27.81 -27.39
N ALA A 161 -5.82 27.71 -27.23
CA ALA A 161 -5.17 26.43 -26.96
C ALA A 161 -5.54 25.88 -25.58
N LEU A 162 -5.65 26.75 -24.56
CA LEU A 162 -6.07 26.39 -23.21
C LEU A 162 -7.49 25.79 -23.20
N LYS A 163 -8.46 26.48 -23.82
CA LYS A 163 -9.85 25.98 -23.93
C LYS A 163 -9.89 24.65 -24.67
N LEU A 164 -9.18 24.53 -25.79
CA LEU A 164 -9.18 23.33 -26.61
C LEU A 164 -8.68 22.09 -25.86
N ILE A 165 -7.58 22.20 -25.11
CA ILE A 165 -7.05 21.06 -24.34
C ILE A 165 -7.90 20.75 -23.09
N MET A 166 -8.51 21.77 -22.47
CA MET A 166 -9.45 21.57 -21.36
C MET A 166 -10.67 20.78 -21.83
N ASP A 167 -11.30 21.21 -22.93
CA ASP A 167 -12.50 20.58 -23.47
C ASP A 167 -12.22 19.18 -24.01
N LYS A 168 -11.13 19.00 -24.77
CA LYS A 168 -10.82 17.73 -25.42
C LYS A 168 -10.40 16.63 -24.45
N PHE A 169 -9.68 16.99 -23.37
CA PHE A 169 -9.11 16.02 -22.44
C PHE A 169 -9.75 16.08 -21.05
N SER A 170 -10.82 16.86 -20.87
CA SER A 170 -11.50 17.07 -19.60
C SER A 170 -10.55 17.48 -18.47
N LEU A 171 -9.54 18.30 -18.79
CA LEU A 171 -8.51 18.72 -17.83
C LEU A 171 -9.02 19.85 -16.94
N SER A 172 -8.59 19.85 -15.68
CA SER A 172 -8.76 21.03 -14.83
C SER A 172 -8.00 22.23 -15.39
N GLN A 173 -8.50 23.44 -15.12
CA GLN A 173 -7.83 24.67 -15.56
C GLN A 173 -6.38 24.75 -15.09
N GLU A 174 -6.11 24.35 -13.84
CA GLU A 174 -4.75 24.31 -13.29
C GLU A 174 -3.83 23.39 -14.10
N THR A 175 -4.28 22.18 -14.41
CA THR A 175 -3.51 21.20 -15.18
C THR A 175 -3.27 21.68 -16.61
N ALA A 176 -4.29 22.24 -17.25
CA ALA A 176 -4.18 22.77 -18.60
C ALA A 176 -3.22 23.97 -18.67
N LEU A 177 -3.28 24.89 -17.71
CA LEU A 177 -2.34 26.01 -17.61
C LEU A 177 -0.89 25.54 -17.43
N ALA A 178 -0.66 24.49 -16.63
CA ALA A 178 0.66 23.88 -16.49
C ALA A 178 1.17 23.33 -17.83
N TYR A 179 0.30 22.71 -18.63
CA TYR A 179 0.66 22.25 -19.97
C TYR A 179 0.99 23.39 -20.93
N ILE A 180 0.18 24.46 -20.95
CA ILE A 180 0.44 25.66 -21.77
C ILE A 180 1.79 26.26 -21.39
N LYS A 181 2.04 26.49 -20.10
CA LYS A 181 3.32 27.05 -19.61
C LYS A 181 4.52 26.19 -20.00
N LYS A 182 4.34 24.87 -20.07
CA LYS A 182 5.42 23.92 -20.38
C LYS A 182 5.72 23.81 -21.88
N TYR A 183 4.71 23.92 -22.74
CA TYR A 183 4.81 23.55 -24.15
C TYR A 183 4.57 24.70 -25.15
N TRP A 184 4.08 25.86 -24.70
CA TRP A 184 3.96 27.08 -25.50
C TRP A 184 5.28 27.84 -25.58
#